data_AF-A0A662SZX5-F1
#
_entry.id   AF-A0A662SZX5-F1
#
_cell.length_a   1.000
_cell.length_b   1.000
_cell.length_c   1.000
_cell.angle_alpha   90.00
_cell.angle_beta   90.00
_cell.angle_gamma   90.00
#
_symmetry.space_group_name_H-M   'P 1'
#
loop_
_entity.id
_entity.type
_entity.pdbx_description
1 polymer ?
#
loop_
_entity_poly.entity_id
_entity_poly.type
_entity_poly.pdbx_seq_one_letter_code
_entity_poly.pdbx_strand_id
1 'polypeptide(L)'
;MDDLYYLSRIIEPGDLVKAITLRKIKHPRSLRPTAPLIVKIPVMIEVESTSLDSLSSKLRVLGVIRDCPSKYSILGLHHTIEVTLGKRVSIYKDKWLRLHLDLLERAIKPKSSMLIVLVDQEEFELYHIKDEQYQLITRGYLGANRKLTGTSEAICSKSLYEAAKLIVEKIR
;
A
#
# COMPACT_ATOMS: atom_id res chain seq x y z
N MET A 1 -2.08 3.39 -1.77
CA MET A 1 -1.98 1.97 -1.40
C MET A 1 -2.32 1.09 -2.60
N ASP A 2 -3.32 1.49 -3.37
CA ASP A 2 -3.83 0.77 -4.52
C ASP A 2 -2.78 0.37 -5.57
N ASP A 3 -1.85 1.26 -5.96
CA ASP A 3 -0.84 0.93 -6.99
C ASP A 3 0.06 -0.24 -6.57
N LEU A 4 0.41 -0.29 -5.28
CA LEU A 4 1.20 -1.38 -4.71
C LEU A 4 0.40 -2.68 -4.66
N TYR A 5 -0.92 -2.58 -4.48
CA TYR A 5 -1.81 -3.72 -4.57
C TYR A 5 -1.88 -4.28 -6.00
N TYR A 6 -2.04 -3.43 -7.02
CA TYR A 6 -1.97 -3.88 -8.41
C TYR A 6 -0.62 -4.52 -8.74
N LEU A 7 0.49 -3.89 -8.33
CA LEU A 7 1.83 -4.46 -8.51
C LEU A 7 1.97 -5.82 -7.83
N SER A 8 1.41 -6.00 -6.63
CA SER A 8 1.45 -7.29 -5.92
C SER A 8 0.68 -8.41 -6.62
N ARG A 9 -0.31 -8.06 -7.45
CA ARG A 9 -1.07 -9.01 -8.27
C ARG A 9 -0.43 -9.28 -9.62
N ILE A 10 0.37 -8.33 -10.12
CA ILE A 10 1.08 -8.45 -11.40
C ILE A 10 2.37 -9.23 -11.23
N ILE A 11 3.08 -9.05 -10.12
CA ILE A 11 4.36 -9.72 -9.86
C ILE A 11 4.08 -11.14 -9.36
N GLU A 12 4.68 -12.12 -10.04
CA GLU A 12 4.51 -13.54 -9.77
C GLU A 12 5.87 -14.20 -9.49
N PRO A 13 5.91 -15.35 -8.78
CA PRO A 13 7.13 -16.11 -8.62
C PRO A 13 7.75 -16.49 -9.97
N GLY A 14 9.07 -16.34 -10.10
CA GLY A 14 9.83 -16.55 -11.34
C GLY A 14 10.04 -15.28 -12.19
N ASP A 15 9.30 -14.20 -11.94
CA ASP A 15 9.54 -12.93 -12.62
C ASP A 15 10.91 -12.33 -12.24
N LEU A 16 11.45 -11.48 -13.10
CA LEU A 16 12.63 -10.68 -12.78
C LEU A 16 12.22 -9.24 -12.44
N VAL A 17 12.60 -8.77 -11.27
CA VAL A 17 12.29 -7.42 -10.78
C VAL A 17 13.58 -6.63 -10.56
N LYS A 18 13.72 -5.50 -11.24
CA LYS A 18 14.86 -4.59 -11.13
C LYS A 18 14.48 -3.31 -10.39
N ALA A 19 15.22 -2.98 -9.35
CA ALA A 19 15.06 -1.73 -8.60
C ALA A 19 16.39 -1.22 -8.06
N ILE A 20 16.42 0.05 -7.66
CA ILE A 20 17.56 0.64 -6.93
C ILE A 20 17.32 0.47 -5.44
N THR A 21 18.20 -0.28 -4.77
CA THR A 21 18.16 -0.49 -3.32
C THR A 21 19.31 0.23 -2.63
N LEU A 22 19.17 0.47 -1.33
CA LEU A 22 20.19 1.09 -0.49
C LEU A 22 20.83 0.00 0.37
N ARG A 23 22.16 -0.15 0.29
CA ARG A 23 22.89 -1.13 1.10
C ARG A 23 24.02 -0.46 1.87
N LYS A 24 24.15 -0.82 3.15
CA LYS A 24 25.30 -0.45 3.98
C LYS A 24 26.48 -1.34 3.61
N ILE A 25 27.60 -0.74 3.24
CA ILE A 25 28.84 -1.45 2.92
C ILE A 25 29.89 -1.08 3.96
N LYS A 26 30.63 -2.08 4.46
CA LYS A 26 31.78 -1.88 5.35
C LYS A 26 32.98 -1.40 4.53
N HIS A 27 33.73 -0.44 5.07
CA HIS A 27 34.91 0.09 4.40
C HIS A 27 35.99 -1.00 4.29
N PRO A 28 36.54 -1.29 3.09
CA PRO A 28 37.53 -2.35 2.93
C PRO A 28 38.94 -1.98 3.46
N ARG A 29 39.18 -0.73 3.88
CA ARG A 29 40.55 -0.23 4.15
C ARG A 29 40.79 0.50 5.48
N SER A 30 39.82 0.60 6.41
CA SER A 30 40.05 1.30 7.68
C SER A 30 40.11 0.34 8.88
N LEU A 31 41.28 0.25 9.53
CA LEU A 31 41.46 -0.36 10.86
C LEU A 31 40.74 0.42 11.99
N ARG A 32 40.17 1.59 11.69
CA ARG A 32 39.34 2.38 12.61
C ARG A 32 37.84 2.11 12.35
N PRO A 33 36.99 2.13 13.38
CA PRO A 33 35.55 2.07 13.21
C PRO A 33 35.07 3.33 12.49
N THR A 34 34.83 3.21 11.19
CA THR A 34 34.30 4.28 10.35
C THR A 34 32.81 4.02 10.12
N ALA A 35 31.98 5.06 10.14
CA ALA A 35 30.55 4.93 9.90
C ALA A 35 30.26 4.19 8.57
N PRO A 36 29.27 3.27 8.53
CA PRO A 36 28.98 2.50 7.33
C PRO A 36 28.47 3.40 6.20
N LEU A 37 29.05 3.24 5.00
CA LEU A 37 28.61 3.98 3.81
C LEU A 37 27.33 3.36 3.26
N ILE A 38 26.30 4.18 3.04
CA ILE A 38 25.07 3.76 2.36
C ILE A 38 25.23 4.05 0.88
N VAL A 39 25.20 3.02 0.05
CA VAL A 39 25.30 3.16 -1.41
C VAL A 39 24.01 2.72 -2.09
N LYS A 40 23.67 3.40 -3.20
CA LYS A 40 22.59 3.00 -4.12
C LYS A 40 23.12 1.91 -5.05
N ILE A 41 22.46 0.77 -5.06
CA ILE A 41 22.83 -0.39 -5.89
C ILE A 41 21.61 -0.79 -6.73
N PRO A 42 21.69 -0.74 -8.06
CA PRO A 42 20.68 -1.38 -8.89
C PRO A 42 20.83 -2.90 -8.75
N VAL A 43 19.76 -3.59 -8.38
CA VAL A 43 19.71 -5.04 -8.28
C VAL A 43 18.53 -5.57 -9.08
N MET A 44 18.72 -6.70 -9.73
CA MET A 44 17.65 -7.49 -10.32
C MET A 44 17.53 -8.78 -9.52
N ILE A 45 16.32 -9.08 -9.03
CA ILE A 45 16.01 -10.31 -8.33
C ILE A 45 15.06 -11.16 -9.16
N GLU A 46 15.22 -12.48 -9.08
CA GLU A 46 14.17 -13.43 -9.45
C GLU A 46 13.24 -13.62 -8.26
N VAL A 47 11.96 -13.36 -8.48
CA VAL A 47 10.95 -13.29 -7.42
C VAL A 47 10.63 -14.68 -6.88
N GLU A 48 10.67 -14.82 -5.57
CA GLU A 48 10.18 -16.00 -4.85
C GLU A 48 8.78 -15.73 -4.27
N SER A 49 8.57 -14.54 -3.69
CA SER A 49 7.27 -14.16 -3.11
C SER A 49 7.10 -12.65 -2.97
N THR A 50 5.85 -12.23 -2.84
CA THR A 50 5.47 -10.83 -2.60
C THR A 50 4.60 -10.72 -1.35
N SER A 51 4.86 -9.72 -0.51
CA SER A 51 4.01 -9.38 0.64
C SER A 51 3.69 -7.88 0.64
N LEU A 52 2.40 -7.55 0.76
CA LEU A 52 1.93 -6.19 0.88
C LEU A 52 1.67 -5.87 2.35
N ASP A 53 2.35 -4.85 2.85
CA ASP A 53 2.09 -4.30 4.18
C ASP A 53 1.12 -3.10 4.06
N SER A 54 -0.12 -3.32 4.49
CA SER A 54 -1.20 -2.32 4.44
C SER A 54 -0.97 -1.15 5.40
N LEU A 55 -0.30 -1.38 6.52
CA LEU A 55 -0.04 -0.35 7.53
C LEU A 55 1.06 0.59 7.06
N SER A 56 2.15 0.03 6.52
CA SER A 56 3.31 0.83 6.09
C SER A 56 3.26 1.29 4.63
N SER A 57 2.24 0.86 3.86
CA SER A 57 2.11 1.14 2.42
C SER A 57 3.39 0.76 1.65
N LYS A 58 3.85 -0.48 1.86
CA LYS A 58 5.03 -1.03 1.20
C LYS A 58 4.73 -2.38 0.57
N LEU A 59 5.25 -2.60 -0.63
CA LEU A 59 5.31 -3.92 -1.25
C LEU A 59 6.71 -4.48 -1.09
N ARG A 60 6.82 -5.64 -0.44
CA ARG A 60 8.07 -6.38 -0.27
C ARG A 60 8.12 -7.50 -1.29
N VAL A 61 9.12 -7.46 -2.15
CA VAL A 61 9.40 -8.49 -3.15
C VAL A 61 10.64 -9.24 -2.70
N LEU A 62 10.46 -10.48 -2.25
CA LEU A 62 11.55 -11.37 -1.85
C LEU A 62 12.01 -12.18 -3.06
N GLY A 63 13.33 -12.34 -3.21
CA GLY A 63 13.88 -13.13 -4.28
C GLY A 63 15.40 -13.30 -4.22
N VAL A 64 15.95 -13.97 -5.23
CA VAL A 64 17.39 -14.22 -5.38
C VAL A 64 17.99 -13.23 -6.35
N ILE A 65 19.13 -12.60 -6.00
CA ILE A 65 19.81 -11.64 -6.89
C ILE A 65 20.38 -12.37 -8.12
N ARG A 66 19.90 -12.01 -9.32
CA ARG A 66 20.38 -12.55 -10.61
C ARG A 66 21.30 -11.60 -11.37
N ASP A 67 21.13 -10.29 -11.19
CA ASP A 67 22.01 -9.27 -11.78
C ASP A 67 22.29 -8.15 -10.77
N CYS A 68 23.56 -7.76 -10.67
CA CYS A 68 24.02 -6.62 -9.91
C CYS A 68 25.41 -6.17 -10.42
N PRO A 69 25.83 -4.91 -10.16
CA PRO A 69 27.16 -4.45 -10.56
C PRO A 69 28.27 -5.34 -9.96
N SER A 70 29.19 -5.80 -10.80
CA SER A 70 30.26 -6.76 -10.48
C SER A 70 31.13 -6.39 -9.26
N LYS A 71 31.24 -5.10 -8.93
CA LYS A 71 31.90 -4.59 -7.73
C LYS A 71 31.25 -5.03 -6.41
N TYR A 72 30.02 -5.53 -6.44
CA TYR A 72 29.29 -6.00 -5.27
C TYR A 72 29.15 -7.53 -5.36
N SER A 73 29.92 -8.27 -4.54
CA SER A 73 29.88 -9.74 -4.47
C SER A 73 28.60 -10.24 -3.77
N ILE A 74 27.45 -10.00 -4.39
CA ILE A 74 26.11 -10.22 -3.80
C ILE A 74 25.18 -11.03 -4.72
N LEU A 75 25.67 -11.46 -5.88
CA LEU A 75 24.97 -12.36 -6.79
C LEU A 75 24.62 -13.68 -6.09
N GLY A 76 23.43 -14.20 -6.37
CA GLY A 76 22.94 -15.46 -5.80
C GLY A 76 22.44 -15.38 -4.35
N LEU A 77 22.57 -14.23 -3.68
CA LEU A 77 22.03 -14.05 -2.33
C LEU A 77 20.55 -13.66 -2.36
N HIS A 78 19.82 -14.04 -1.32
CA HIS A 78 18.47 -13.55 -1.08
C HIS A 78 18.46 -12.06 -0.75
N HIS A 79 17.49 -11.34 -1.33
CA HIS A 79 17.28 -9.93 -1.07
C HIS A 79 15.80 -9.59 -1.16
N THR A 80 15.38 -8.64 -0.32
CA THR A 80 14.02 -8.10 -0.37
C THR A 80 14.06 -6.68 -0.93
N ILE A 81 13.40 -6.47 -2.05
CA ILE A 81 13.17 -5.13 -2.60
C ILE A 81 11.93 -4.55 -1.92
N GLU A 82 12.10 -3.42 -1.23
CA GLU A 82 10.97 -2.62 -0.73
C GLU A 82 10.55 -1.58 -1.78
N VAL A 83 9.42 -1.85 -2.45
CA VAL A 83 8.76 -0.92 -3.37
C VAL A 83 7.86 -0.01 -2.56
N THR A 84 8.07 1.30 -2.72
CA THR A 84 7.31 2.37 -2.08
C THR A 84 6.84 3.36 -3.14
N LEU A 85 5.82 4.14 -2.81
CA LEU A 85 5.36 5.23 -3.69
C LEU A 85 6.53 6.15 -4.08
N GLY A 86 6.53 6.60 -5.33
CA GLY A 86 7.58 7.45 -5.90
C GLY A 86 8.87 6.74 -6.32
N LYS A 87 9.06 5.45 -5.99
CA LYS A 87 10.20 4.67 -6.50
C LYS A 87 9.84 3.97 -7.79
N ARG A 88 10.78 3.99 -8.74
CA ARG A 88 10.67 3.25 -9.99
C ARG A 88 11.12 1.80 -9.81
N VAL A 89 10.35 0.88 -10.40
CA VAL A 89 10.65 -0.54 -10.49
C VAL A 89 10.43 -0.98 -11.94
N SER A 90 11.24 -1.93 -12.41
CA SER A 90 11.06 -2.56 -13.72
C SER A 90 10.77 -4.03 -13.51
N ILE A 91 9.72 -4.53 -14.14
CA ILE A 91 9.29 -5.94 -14.08
C ILE A 91 9.52 -6.54 -15.45
N TYR A 92 10.20 -7.67 -15.49
CA TYR A 92 10.46 -8.46 -16.69
C TYR A 92 9.79 -9.81 -16.50
N LYS A 93 8.93 -10.15 -17.45
CA LYS A 93 8.22 -11.42 -17.52
C LYS A 93 8.57 -12.08 -18.84
N ASP A 94 8.64 -13.41 -18.86
CA ASP A 94 8.77 -14.17 -20.11
C ASP A 94 7.59 -13.90 -21.04
N LYS A 95 6.38 -13.77 -20.47
CA LYS A 95 5.17 -13.43 -21.20
C LYS A 95 4.24 -12.54 -20.38
N TRP A 96 3.79 -11.45 -20.99
CA TRP A 96 2.70 -10.65 -20.45
C TRP A 96 1.36 -11.23 -20.87
N LEU A 97 0.56 -11.69 -19.89
CA LEU A 97 -0.79 -12.16 -20.12
C LEU A 97 -1.75 -10.98 -20.26
N ARG A 98 -2.89 -11.21 -20.93
CA ARG A 98 -3.94 -10.19 -21.07
C ARG A 98 -4.43 -9.67 -19.72
N LEU A 99 -4.61 -10.57 -18.75
CA LEU A 99 -4.98 -10.24 -17.37
C LEU A 99 -4.02 -9.24 -16.72
N HIS A 100 -2.71 -9.34 -16.96
CA HIS A 100 -1.71 -8.40 -16.42
C HIS A 100 -1.88 -7.01 -17.03
N LEU A 101 -2.11 -6.95 -18.33
CA LEU A 101 -2.33 -5.69 -19.05
C LEU A 101 -3.64 -5.03 -18.61
N ASP A 102 -4.70 -5.81 -18.43
CA ASP A 102 -5.99 -5.32 -17.96
C ASP A 102 -5.88 -4.77 -16.51
N LEU A 103 -5.08 -5.42 -15.64
CA LEU A 103 -4.77 -4.91 -14.29
C LEU A 103 -3.99 -3.59 -14.35
N LEU A 104 -3.01 -3.46 -15.24
CA LEU A 104 -2.28 -2.21 -15.44
C LEU A 104 -3.18 -1.09 -15.93
N GLU A 105 -4.07 -1.38 -16.88
CA GLU A 105 -5.01 -0.40 -17.41
C GLU A 105 -5.97 0.10 -16.30
N ARG A 106 -6.47 -0.82 -15.46
CA ARG A 106 -7.28 -0.46 -14.28
C ARG A 106 -6.50 0.39 -13.29
N ALA A 107 -5.22 0.10 -13.07
CA ALA A 107 -4.39 0.86 -12.15
C ALA A 107 -4.17 2.31 -12.60
N ILE A 108 -4.13 2.56 -13.92
CA ILE A 108 -3.87 3.89 -14.51
C ILE A 108 -5.14 4.76 -14.58
N LYS A 109 -6.33 4.16 -14.67
CA LYS A 109 -7.59 4.90 -14.82
C LYS A 109 -7.84 5.81 -13.61
N PRO A 110 -8.35 7.03 -13.81
CA PRO A 110 -8.72 7.92 -12.72
C PRO A 110 -9.79 7.25 -11.86
N LYS A 111 -9.53 7.22 -10.56
CA LYS A 111 -10.32 6.46 -9.60
C LYS A 111 -11.42 7.34 -9.05
N SER A 112 -12.65 6.86 -9.13
CA SER A 112 -13.76 7.43 -8.38
C SER A 112 -13.69 6.93 -6.94
N SER A 113 -13.59 7.83 -5.97
CA SER A 113 -13.84 7.51 -4.57
C SER A 113 -15.31 7.72 -4.24
N MET A 114 -15.90 6.80 -3.49
CA MET A 114 -17.25 6.93 -2.96
C MET A 114 -17.20 6.92 -1.43
N LEU A 115 -18.05 7.71 -0.79
CA LEU A 115 -18.34 7.59 0.62
C LEU A 115 -19.70 6.93 0.78
N ILE A 116 -19.75 5.87 1.59
CA ILE A 116 -21.00 5.21 1.95
C ILE A 116 -21.24 5.45 3.44
N VAL A 117 -22.45 5.88 3.77
CA VAL A 117 -22.92 5.96 5.15
C VAL A 117 -23.96 4.87 5.33
N LEU A 118 -23.71 3.96 6.28
CA LEU A 118 -24.73 3.04 6.78
C LEU A 118 -25.28 3.66 8.05
N VAL A 119 -26.60 3.79 8.13
CA VAL A 119 -27.29 4.37 9.28
C VAL A 119 -28.39 3.41 9.70
N ASP A 120 -28.37 3.02 10.97
CA ASP A 120 -29.45 2.32 11.65
C ASP A 120 -30.04 3.22 12.74
N GLN A 121 -31.05 2.74 13.48
CA GLN A 121 -31.67 3.49 14.57
C GLN A 121 -30.72 3.76 15.74
N GLU A 122 -29.72 2.89 15.96
CA GLU A 122 -28.83 2.93 17.11
C GLU A 122 -27.39 3.34 16.76
N GLU A 123 -26.99 3.24 15.50
CA GLU A 123 -25.61 3.49 15.09
C GLU A 123 -25.48 3.94 13.64
N PHE A 124 -24.32 4.52 13.32
CA PHE A 124 -23.92 4.80 11.96
C PHE A 124 -22.47 4.40 11.73
N GLU A 125 -22.16 4.00 10.50
CA GLU A 125 -20.82 3.67 10.03
C GLU A 125 -20.53 4.42 8.73
N LEU A 126 -19.37 5.07 8.68
CA LEU A 126 -18.90 5.78 7.50
C LEU A 126 -17.78 4.98 6.85
N TYR A 127 -17.99 4.59 5.61
CA TYR A 127 -17.03 3.86 4.79
C TYR A 127 -16.52 4.75 3.66
N HIS A 128 -15.23 4.64 3.41
CA HIS A 128 -14.61 5.17 2.21
C HIS A 128 -14.25 4.03 1.29
N ILE A 129 -14.84 4.05 0.10
CA ILE A 129 -14.61 3.07 -0.94
C ILE A 129 -13.72 3.72 -2.00
N LYS A 130 -12.58 3.07 -2.23
CA LYS A 130 -11.69 3.37 -3.35
C LYS A 130 -11.42 2.06 -4.09
N ASP A 131 -11.74 2.04 -5.38
CA ASP A 131 -11.65 0.85 -6.22
C ASP A 131 -12.40 -0.36 -5.63
N GLU A 132 -11.70 -1.49 -5.45
CA GLU A 132 -12.20 -2.74 -4.86
C GLU A 132 -11.95 -2.84 -3.34
N GLN A 133 -11.52 -1.74 -2.70
CA GLN A 133 -11.24 -1.71 -1.27
C GLN A 133 -12.19 -0.77 -0.54
N TYR A 134 -12.60 -1.18 0.66
CA TYR A 134 -13.35 -0.36 1.58
C TYR A 134 -12.52 -0.14 2.87
N GLN A 135 -12.62 1.06 3.42
CA GLN A 135 -12.01 1.43 4.69
C GLN A 135 -13.09 2.03 5.60
N LEU A 136 -13.27 1.47 6.80
CA LEU A 136 -14.07 2.11 7.83
C LEU A 136 -13.35 3.38 8.30
N ILE A 137 -14.00 4.53 8.14
CA ILE A 137 -13.48 5.81 8.62
C ILE A 137 -13.84 5.99 10.09
N THR A 138 -15.11 5.78 10.42
CA THR A 138 -15.64 5.99 11.77
C THR A 138 -16.92 5.21 11.96
N ARG A 139 -17.21 4.92 13.23
CA ARG A 139 -18.48 4.40 13.73
C ARG A 139 -18.94 5.28 14.87
N GLY A 140 -20.22 5.56 14.94
CA GLY A 140 -20.83 6.30 16.04
C GLY A 140 -22.18 5.73 16.42
N TYR A 141 -22.65 6.09 17.62
CA TYR A 141 -23.94 5.65 18.13
C TYR A 141 -24.96 6.79 18.06
N LEU A 142 -26.14 6.48 17.55
CA LEU A 142 -27.32 7.34 17.52
C LEU A 142 -28.14 6.96 18.76
N GLY A 143 -27.91 7.67 19.86
CA GLY A 143 -28.47 7.32 21.15
C GLY A 143 -30.01 7.32 21.15
N ALA A 144 -30.61 6.14 21.09
CA ALA A 144 -31.98 5.88 21.53
C ALA A 144 -31.93 5.19 22.90
N ASN A 145 -31.62 5.94 23.96
CA ASN A 145 -31.89 5.44 25.29
C ASN A 145 -33.41 5.40 25.44
N ARG A 146 -34.02 4.20 25.42
CA ARG A 146 -35.48 3.90 25.40
C ARG A 146 -36.30 4.46 26.58
N LYS A 147 -35.79 5.45 27.33
CA LYS A 147 -36.42 6.03 28.52
C LYS A 147 -36.55 7.56 28.55
N LEU A 148 -36.34 8.30 27.46
CA LEU A 148 -36.50 9.76 27.46
C LEU A 148 -37.46 10.22 26.37
N THR A 149 -38.72 10.36 26.77
CA THR A 149 -39.73 11.18 26.11
C THR A 149 -39.23 12.63 26.03
N GLY A 150 -38.81 13.08 24.83
CA GLY A 150 -38.69 14.51 24.51
C GLY A 150 -37.37 15.01 23.90
N THR A 151 -36.28 14.23 23.88
CA THR A 151 -34.93 14.73 23.46
C THR A 151 -34.18 13.85 22.44
N SER A 152 -34.80 12.80 21.91
CA SER A 152 -34.16 11.85 20.97
C SER A 152 -33.85 12.45 19.59
N GLU A 153 -34.72 13.31 19.04
CA GLU A 153 -34.51 13.95 17.73
C GLU A 153 -33.31 14.92 17.71
N ALA A 154 -33.09 15.65 18.81
CA ALA A 154 -32.00 16.63 18.92
C ALA A 154 -30.61 15.94 19.00
N ILE A 155 -30.54 14.76 19.62
CA ILE A 155 -29.29 13.99 19.73
C ILE A 155 -28.99 13.30 18.39
N CYS A 156 -30.01 12.72 17.76
CA CYS A 156 -29.87 12.07 16.45
C CYS A 156 -29.45 13.08 15.36
N SER A 157 -30.06 14.27 15.34
CA SER A 157 -29.69 15.34 14.40
C SER A 157 -28.26 15.86 14.61
N LYS A 158 -27.77 15.95 15.85
CA LYS A 158 -26.40 16.40 16.14
C LYS A 158 -25.35 15.38 15.70
N SER A 159 -25.56 14.09 15.99
CA SER A 159 -24.64 13.01 15.57
C SER A 159 -24.62 12.84 14.04
N LEU A 160 -25.78 12.94 13.38
CA LEU A 160 -25.87 12.95 11.90
C LEU A 160 -25.20 14.19 11.31
N TYR A 161 -25.31 15.35 11.96
CA TYR A 161 -24.64 16.58 11.51
C TYR A 161 -23.11 16.49 11.65
N GLU A 162 -22.58 15.89 12.71
CA GLU A 162 -21.14 15.64 12.84
C GLU A 162 -20.63 14.64 11.78
N ALA A 163 -21.40 13.57 11.51
CA ALA A 163 -21.10 12.65 10.42
C ALA A 163 -21.12 13.35 9.05
N ALA A 164 -22.14 14.18 8.77
CA ALA A 164 -22.24 14.98 7.56
C ALA A 164 -21.07 15.97 7.41
N LYS A 165 -20.63 16.59 8.51
CA LYS A 165 -19.47 17.48 8.50
C LYS A 165 -18.17 16.74 8.16
N LEU A 166 -17.95 15.56 8.75
CA LEU A 166 -16.82 14.69 8.42
C LEU A 166 -16.83 14.24 6.95
N ILE A 167 -18.02 13.98 6.39
CA ILE A 167 -18.20 13.64 4.99
C ILE A 167 -17.81 14.83 4.11
N VAL A 168 -18.34 16.03 4.39
CA VAL A 168 -18.04 17.25 3.61
C VAL A 168 -16.55 17.63 3.68
N GLU A 169 -15.91 17.47 4.85
CA GLU A 169 -14.47 17.69 4.99
C GLU A 169 -13.61 16.69 4.20
N LYS A 170 -14.07 15.44 4.03
CA LYS A 170 -13.35 14.41 3.27
C LYS A 170 -13.62 14.39 1.77
N ILE A 171 -14.71 15.01 1.31
CA ILE A 171 -15.05 15.13 -0.12
C ILE A 171 -14.25 16.26 -0.80
N ARG A 172 -13.82 17.27 -0.05
CA ARG A 172 -12.95 18.36 -0.54
C ARG A 172 -11.49 17.94 -0.66
#